data_AF-A0A9D4B135-F1
#
_entry.id   AF-A0A9D4B135-F1
#
_cell.length_a   1.000
_cell.length_b   1.000
_cell.length_c   1.000
_cell.angle_alpha   90.00
_cell.angle_beta   90.00
_cell.angle_gamma   90.00
#
_symmetry.space_group_name_H-M   'P 1'
#
loop_
_entity.id
_entity.type
_entity.pdbx_description
1 polymer ?
#
loop_
_entity_poly.entity_id
_entity_poly.type
_entity_poly.pdbx_seq_one_letter_code
_entity_poly.pdbx_strand_id
1 'polypeptide(L)'
;MQPLWNRIVKIGAIHRGTNLLTFSGFLFILINYFLLSFYDWDYTASGASPGIVPTWVWLFGACTSFCAYALGKRAQRTQSSSPLGELFDHGLDSWATSIFILSYFSICSCVNGKTGISVHTMYISLSIVLLNFMFSHWEKYNTGVLFLPWGYDLSQVTLIAMYLVIAAVGVEVWHKPFLFGYYITDVLVILLR
;
A
#
# COMPACT_ATOMS: atom_id res chain seq x y z
N MET A 1 -9.19 8.64 -18.15
CA MET A 1 -7.73 8.52 -18.37
C MET A 1 -7.07 9.83 -17.97
N GLN A 2 -6.41 9.88 -16.81
CA GLN A 2 -5.95 11.11 -16.15
C GLN A 2 -4.69 11.71 -16.85
N PRO A 3 -4.75 12.94 -17.40
CA PRO A 3 -3.71 13.51 -18.27
C PRO A 3 -2.38 13.87 -17.58
N LEU A 4 -2.37 13.99 -16.25
CA LEU A 4 -1.19 14.40 -15.47
C LEU A 4 -0.15 13.25 -15.36
N TRP A 5 -0.63 12.01 -15.20
CA TRP A 5 0.22 10.83 -14.99
C TRP A 5 0.86 10.31 -16.27
N ASN A 6 0.20 10.51 -17.41
CA ASN A 6 0.78 10.20 -18.72
C ASN A 6 2.02 11.05 -19.03
N ARG A 7 2.20 12.22 -18.39
CA ARG A 7 3.39 13.06 -18.55
C ARG A 7 4.56 12.57 -17.69
N ILE A 8 4.29 12.15 -16.45
CA ILE A 8 5.33 11.72 -15.50
C ILE A 8 5.96 10.38 -15.91
N VAL A 9 5.21 9.49 -16.55
CA VAL A 9 5.66 8.12 -16.89
C VAL A 9 6.28 8.00 -18.30
N LYS A 10 6.55 9.12 -19.01
CA LYS A 10 7.19 9.09 -20.35
C LYS A 10 8.69 8.78 -20.33
N ILE A 11 9.30 8.60 -19.17
CA ILE A 11 10.74 8.36 -19.04
C ILE A 11 11.01 6.84 -19.08
N GLY A 12 11.30 6.34 -20.29
CA GLY A 12 11.97 5.05 -20.50
C GLY A 12 11.32 4.18 -21.56
N ALA A 13 12.09 3.81 -22.60
CA ALA A 13 11.70 2.92 -23.67
C ALA A 13 11.12 1.59 -23.16
N ILE A 14 9.95 1.19 -23.67
CA ILE A 14 9.22 -0.03 -23.32
C ILE A 14 9.85 -1.20 -24.10
N HIS A 15 10.83 -1.87 -23.50
CA HIS A 15 11.45 -3.09 -24.06
C HIS A 15 11.43 -4.27 -23.06
N ARG A 16 10.89 -4.09 -21.86
CA ARG A 16 10.79 -5.14 -20.83
C ARG A 16 9.39 -5.73 -20.81
N GLY A 17 9.28 -7.05 -20.73
CA GLY A 17 8.00 -7.77 -20.66
C GLY A 17 7.18 -7.36 -19.43
N THR A 18 5.85 -7.38 -19.58
CA THR A 18 4.87 -6.95 -18.56
C THR A 18 5.11 -7.60 -17.21
N ASN A 19 5.28 -8.93 -17.17
CA ASN A 19 5.50 -9.70 -15.94
C ASN A 19 6.77 -9.27 -15.17
N LEU A 20 7.81 -8.83 -15.88
CA LEU A 20 9.04 -8.36 -15.23
C LEU A 20 8.81 -7.02 -14.52
N LEU A 21 7.95 -6.16 -15.08
CA LEU A 21 7.59 -4.88 -14.47
C LEU A 21 6.73 -5.08 -13.22
N THR A 22 5.71 -5.95 -13.28
CA THR A 22 4.89 -6.32 -12.11
C THR A 22 5.74 -6.98 -11.03
N PHE A 23 6.59 -7.94 -11.39
CA PHE A 23 7.50 -8.58 -10.43
C PHE A 23 8.49 -7.60 -9.79
N SER A 24 9.07 -6.68 -10.58
CA SER A 24 9.97 -5.66 -10.04
C SER A 24 9.24 -4.73 -9.06
N GLY A 25 8.02 -4.32 -9.38
CA GLY A 25 7.17 -3.53 -8.48
C GLY A 25 6.87 -4.27 -7.18
N PHE A 26 6.52 -5.55 -7.27
CA PHE A 26 6.31 -6.42 -6.12
C PHE A 26 7.56 -6.52 -5.23
N LEU A 27 8.75 -6.70 -5.81
CA LEU A 27 10.00 -6.75 -5.04
C LEU A 27 10.26 -5.47 -4.24
N PHE A 28 9.96 -4.30 -4.80
CA PHE A 28 10.09 -3.03 -4.05
C PHE A 28 9.17 -2.99 -2.83
N ILE A 29 7.91 -3.43 -2.99
CA ILE A 29 6.95 -3.51 -1.87
C ILE A 29 7.44 -4.51 -0.83
N LEU A 30 7.94 -5.67 -1.27
CA LEU A 30 8.42 -6.73 -0.40
C LEU A 30 9.67 -6.32 0.40
N ILE A 31 10.64 -5.67 -0.24
CA ILE A 31 11.84 -5.13 0.41
C ILE A 31 11.45 -4.08 1.45
N ASN A 32 10.54 -3.16 1.10
CA ASN A 32 10.06 -2.16 2.04
C ASN A 32 9.38 -2.80 3.26
N TYR A 33 8.55 -3.81 3.04
CA TYR A 33 7.91 -4.54 4.13
C TYR A 33 8.92 -5.20 5.07
N PHE A 34 9.90 -5.94 4.55
CA PHE A 34 10.91 -6.55 5.40
C PHE A 34 11.75 -5.51 6.15
N LEU A 35 12.06 -4.38 5.52
CA LEU A 35 12.75 -3.28 6.17
C LEU A 35 11.92 -2.70 7.32
N LEU A 36 10.63 -2.44 7.09
CA LEU A 36 9.72 -1.97 8.12
C LEU A 36 9.56 -3.01 9.23
N SER A 37 9.36 -4.29 8.91
CA SER A 37 9.25 -5.37 9.91
C SER A 37 10.54 -5.56 10.72
N PHE A 38 11.72 -5.25 10.16
CA PHE A 38 12.97 -5.31 10.91
C PHE A 38 13.02 -4.24 12.01
N TYR A 39 12.50 -3.04 11.74
CA TYR A 39 12.45 -1.95 12.72
C TYR A 39 11.17 -1.99 13.58
N ASP A 40 10.05 -2.47 13.06
CA ASP A 40 8.71 -2.38 13.64
C ASP A 40 7.99 -3.73 13.56
N TRP A 41 8.57 -4.75 14.21
CA TRP A 41 8.03 -6.11 14.21
C TRP A 41 6.75 -6.26 15.07
N ASP A 42 6.57 -5.41 16.08
CA ASP A 42 5.44 -5.45 17.01
C ASP A 42 4.37 -4.38 16.72
N TYR A 43 4.52 -3.63 15.62
CA TYR A 43 3.65 -2.52 15.25
C TYR A 43 3.55 -1.44 16.36
N THR A 44 4.68 -1.10 16.98
CA THR A 44 4.75 -0.03 18.00
C THR A 44 5.56 1.19 17.54
N ALA A 45 6.01 1.24 16.29
CA ALA A 45 6.78 2.37 15.75
C ALA A 45 6.08 3.73 15.85
N SER A 46 4.75 3.74 15.90
CA SER A 46 3.96 4.94 16.17
C SER A 46 3.56 5.09 17.65
N GLY A 47 4.02 4.24 18.56
CA GLY A 47 3.86 4.36 20.01
C GLY A 47 4.81 5.37 20.69
N ALA A 48 4.53 5.66 21.97
CA ALA A 48 5.18 6.69 22.80
C ALA A 48 6.68 6.48 23.10
N SER A 49 7.36 5.53 22.45
CA SER A 49 8.82 5.43 22.46
C SER A 49 9.36 6.06 21.16
N PRO A 50 9.86 7.30 21.21
CA PRO A 50 10.40 7.94 20.02
C PRO A 50 11.66 7.20 19.59
N GLY A 51 11.73 6.82 18.31
CA GLY A 51 13.02 6.57 17.65
C GLY A 51 13.38 5.15 17.26
N ILE A 52 12.43 4.21 17.14
CA ILE A 52 12.78 2.85 16.65
C ILE A 52 12.98 2.83 15.13
N VAL A 53 12.20 3.62 14.35
CA VAL A 53 12.30 3.66 12.88
C VAL A 53 13.00 4.96 12.40
N PRO A 54 14.19 4.88 11.77
CA PRO A 54 14.87 6.05 11.23
C PRO A 54 14.09 6.76 10.10
N THR A 55 14.21 8.08 9.99
CA THR A 55 13.55 8.89 8.94
C THR A 55 13.84 8.41 7.52
N TRP A 56 15.05 7.89 7.27
CA TRP A 56 15.43 7.37 5.95
C TRP A 56 14.62 6.14 5.56
N VAL A 57 14.13 5.34 6.51
CA VAL A 57 13.29 4.15 6.25
C VAL A 57 11.93 4.60 5.72
N TRP A 58 11.36 5.68 6.28
CA TRP A 58 10.11 6.26 5.79
C TRP A 58 10.27 6.87 4.39
N LEU A 59 11.38 7.58 4.13
CA LEU A 59 11.70 8.09 2.79
C LEU A 59 11.94 6.96 1.77
N PHE A 60 12.60 5.89 2.19
CA PHE A 60 12.79 4.69 1.39
C PHE A 60 11.46 4.02 1.08
N GLY A 61 10.55 3.92 2.05
CA GLY A 61 9.19 3.43 1.86
C GLY A 61 8.39 4.26 0.87
N ALA A 62 8.41 5.59 0.97
CA ALA A 62 7.78 6.48 0.00
C ALA A 62 8.33 6.26 -1.42
N CYS A 63 9.66 6.17 -1.56
CA CYS A 63 10.33 5.98 -2.84
C CYS A 63 10.00 4.62 -3.46
N THR A 64 10.10 3.53 -2.70
CA THR A 64 9.82 2.17 -3.17
C THR A 64 8.35 1.96 -3.51
N SER A 65 7.42 2.46 -2.70
CA SER A 65 5.98 2.43 -3.01
C SER A 65 5.64 3.25 -4.26
N PHE A 66 6.28 4.41 -4.46
CA PHE A 66 6.11 5.18 -5.71
C PHE A 66 6.66 4.45 -6.93
N CYS A 67 7.84 3.84 -6.82
CA CYS A 67 8.42 3.01 -7.88
C CYS A 67 7.51 1.84 -8.23
N ALA A 68 6.95 1.14 -7.24
CA ALA A 68 6.02 0.04 -7.44
C ALA A 68 4.74 0.49 -8.16
N TYR A 69 4.14 1.61 -7.73
CA TYR A 69 2.98 2.21 -8.40
C TYR A 69 3.29 2.57 -9.86
N ALA A 70 4.42 3.23 -10.11
CA ALA A 70 4.82 3.65 -11.44
C ALA A 70 5.08 2.46 -12.37
N LEU A 71 5.70 1.39 -11.87
CA LEU A 71 5.94 0.15 -12.61
C LEU A 71 4.64 -0.60 -12.91
N GLY A 72 3.70 -0.66 -11.97
CA GLY A 72 2.37 -1.24 -12.18
C GLY A 72 1.59 -0.50 -13.27
N LYS A 73 1.57 0.84 -13.24
CA LYS A 73 0.96 1.65 -14.31
C LYS A 73 1.64 1.45 -15.66
N ARG A 74 2.94 1.18 -15.67
CA ARG A 74 3.67 0.88 -16.90
C ARG A 74 3.34 -0.51 -17.44
N ALA A 75 3.19 -1.52 -16.58
CA ALA A 75 2.77 -2.86 -16.96
C ALA A 75 1.39 -2.84 -17.64
N GLN A 76 0.43 -2.08 -17.07
CA GLN A 76 -0.92 -1.91 -17.65
C GLN A 76 -0.93 -1.34 -19.08
N ARG A 77 0.11 -0.60 -19.50
CA ARG A 77 0.21 -0.04 -20.86
C ARG A 77 0.78 -1.01 -21.89
N THR A 78 1.48 -2.06 -21.45
CA THR A 78 2.22 -2.96 -22.34
C THR A 78 1.31 -4.01 -23.01
N GLN A 79 0.04 -4.14 -22.59
CA GLN A 79 -1.03 -4.96 -23.21
C GLN A 79 -0.63 -6.39 -23.64
N SER A 80 0.37 -7.01 -23.00
CA SER A 80 0.75 -8.39 -23.27
C SER A 80 0.11 -9.32 -22.24
N SER A 81 -1.07 -9.86 -22.52
CA SER A 81 -1.80 -10.77 -21.62
C SER A 81 -1.68 -12.21 -22.12
N SER A 82 -0.70 -12.96 -21.59
CA SER A 82 -0.70 -14.42 -21.71
C SER A 82 -1.45 -15.03 -20.51
N PRO A 83 -2.13 -16.19 -20.65
CA PRO A 83 -2.84 -16.82 -19.53
C PRO A 83 -1.95 -17.11 -18.31
N LEU A 84 -0.67 -17.46 -18.56
CA LEU A 84 0.32 -17.67 -17.51
C LEU A 84 0.77 -16.36 -16.85
N GLY A 85 0.89 -15.28 -17.62
CA GLY A 85 1.19 -13.96 -17.08
C GLY A 85 0.06 -13.43 -16.23
N GLU A 86 -1.18 -13.68 -16.62
CA GLU A 86 -2.35 -13.29 -15.84
C GLU A 86 -2.43 -14.02 -14.48
N LEU A 87 -2.17 -15.34 -14.45
CA LEU A 87 -2.08 -16.10 -13.20
C LEU A 87 -0.96 -15.56 -12.30
N PHE A 88 0.19 -15.23 -12.88
CA PHE A 88 1.33 -14.69 -12.16
C PHE A 88 1.02 -13.31 -11.56
N ASP A 89 0.42 -12.41 -12.34
CA ASP A 89 0.04 -11.07 -11.87
C ASP A 89 -1.03 -11.15 -10.76
N HIS A 90 -2.02 -12.06 -10.84
CA HIS A 90 -2.99 -12.25 -9.74
C HIS A 90 -2.33 -12.75 -8.46
N GLY A 91 -1.37 -13.66 -8.58
CA GLY A 91 -0.57 -14.13 -7.45
C GLY A 91 0.17 -12.99 -6.78
N LEU A 92 0.87 -12.16 -7.55
CA LEU A 92 1.58 -11.00 -7.03
C LEU A 92 0.65 -9.96 -6.41
N ASP A 93 -0.50 -9.68 -7.04
CA ASP A 93 -1.46 -8.69 -6.54
C ASP A 93 -2.09 -9.10 -5.20
N SER A 94 -2.36 -10.40 -5.00
CA SER A 94 -2.87 -10.92 -3.72
C SER A 94 -1.87 -10.74 -2.57
N TRP A 95 -0.61 -11.06 -2.81
CA TRP A 95 0.47 -10.87 -1.85
C TRP A 95 0.75 -9.39 -1.60
N ALA A 96 0.82 -8.58 -2.66
CA ALA A 96 1.01 -7.15 -2.55
C ALA A 96 -0.10 -6.50 -1.71
N THR A 97 -1.36 -6.88 -1.92
CA THR A 97 -2.50 -6.38 -1.15
C THR A 97 -2.35 -6.67 0.35
N SER A 98 -1.91 -7.88 0.70
CA SER A 98 -1.62 -8.26 2.10
C SER A 98 -0.48 -7.41 2.68
N ILE A 99 0.60 -7.24 1.94
CA ILE A 99 1.77 -6.49 2.40
C ILE A 99 1.44 -5.00 2.56
N PHE A 100 0.61 -4.44 1.67
CA PHE A 100 0.16 -3.05 1.74
C PHE A 100 -0.58 -2.75 3.04
N ILE A 101 -1.54 -3.61 3.42
CA ILE A 101 -2.32 -3.38 4.64
C ILE A 101 -1.48 -3.60 5.91
N LEU A 102 -0.53 -4.54 5.89
CA LEU A 102 0.42 -4.71 7.00
C LEU A 102 1.33 -3.48 7.16
N SER A 103 1.89 -2.97 6.05
CA SER A 103 2.71 -1.76 6.06
C SER A 103 1.92 -0.54 6.53
N TYR A 104 0.64 -0.48 6.21
CA TYR A 104 -0.27 0.55 6.70
C TYR A 104 -0.48 0.50 8.21
N PHE A 105 -0.54 -0.70 8.81
CA PHE A 105 -0.62 -0.81 10.26
C PHE A 105 0.65 -0.31 10.94
N SER A 106 1.85 -0.49 10.35
CA SER A 106 3.08 0.09 10.90
C SER A 106 3.03 1.62 11.00
N ILE A 107 2.32 2.27 10.09
CA ILE A 107 2.07 3.72 10.14
C ILE A 107 1.04 4.07 11.22
N CYS A 108 -0.05 3.31 11.32
CA CYS A 108 -1.23 3.69 12.11
C CYS A 108 -1.28 3.07 13.53
N SER A 109 -0.27 2.31 13.95
CA SER A 109 -0.36 1.56 15.22
C SER A 109 0.12 2.35 16.43
N CYS A 110 -0.63 2.30 17.53
CA CYS A 110 -0.24 2.94 18.80
C CYS A 110 -0.55 2.11 20.04
N VAL A 111 0.35 2.29 21.00
CA VAL A 111 0.46 1.67 22.33
C VAL A 111 -0.65 2.12 23.30
N ASN A 112 -1.06 1.20 24.19
CA ASN A 112 -1.81 1.45 25.43
C ASN A 112 -3.17 2.15 25.30
N GLY A 113 -4.01 1.69 24.37
CA GLY A 113 -5.47 1.76 24.52
C GLY A 113 -6.11 3.15 24.51
N LYS A 114 -5.40 4.21 24.10
CA LYS A 114 -5.96 5.57 24.02
C LYS A 114 -6.19 6.08 22.58
N THR A 115 -5.40 5.65 21.60
CA THR A 115 -5.45 6.18 20.20
C THR A 115 -4.98 5.19 19.11
N GLY A 116 -4.94 3.87 19.39
CA GLY A 116 -4.42 2.86 18.44
C GLY A 116 -5.46 1.86 17.93
N ILE A 117 -5.23 1.31 16.74
CA ILE A 117 -6.02 0.22 16.14
C ILE A 117 -5.75 -1.06 16.93
N SER A 118 -6.80 -1.73 17.43
CA SER A 118 -6.64 -3.01 18.16
C SER A 118 -6.17 -4.14 17.23
N VAL A 119 -5.45 -5.13 17.76
CA VAL A 119 -5.03 -6.33 16.99
C VAL A 119 -6.23 -7.04 16.35
N HIS A 120 -7.36 -7.08 17.04
CA HIS A 120 -8.60 -7.63 16.51
C HIS A 120 -9.12 -6.81 15.30
N THR A 121 -9.06 -5.48 15.39
CA THR A 121 -9.42 -4.60 14.27
C THR A 121 -8.46 -4.79 13.09
N MET A 122 -7.15 -4.90 13.33
CA MET A 122 -6.15 -5.18 12.28
C MET A 122 -6.48 -6.49 11.56
N TYR A 123 -6.76 -7.55 12.30
CA TYR A 123 -7.11 -8.86 11.74
C TYR A 123 -8.41 -8.84 10.92
N ILE A 124 -9.46 -8.17 11.44
CA ILE A 124 -10.72 -8.02 10.70
C ILE A 124 -10.51 -7.21 9.44
N SER A 125 -9.79 -6.09 9.50
CA SER A 125 -9.50 -5.24 8.34
C SER A 125 -8.74 -6.01 7.26
N LEU A 126 -7.70 -6.77 7.63
CA LEU A 126 -6.97 -7.63 6.70
C LEU A 126 -7.91 -8.67 6.06
N SER A 127 -8.75 -9.33 6.87
CA SER A 127 -9.72 -10.32 6.40
C SER A 127 -10.72 -9.72 5.41
N ILE A 128 -11.26 -8.53 5.69
CA ILE A 128 -12.21 -7.83 4.81
C ILE A 128 -11.56 -7.49 3.46
N VAL A 129 -10.34 -6.94 3.49
CA VAL A 129 -9.62 -6.57 2.25
C VAL A 129 -9.32 -7.80 1.40
N LEU A 130 -8.87 -8.90 2.01
CA LEU A 130 -8.62 -10.14 1.28
C LEU A 130 -9.90 -10.77 0.73
N LEU A 131 -11.00 -10.76 1.49
CA LEU A 131 -12.29 -11.22 1.00
C LEU A 131 -12.80 -10.37 -0.16
N ASN A 132 -12.65 -9.04 -0.09
CA ASN A 132 -13.01 -8.13 -1.18
C ASN A 132 -12.20 -8.43 -2.46
N PHE A 133 -10.88 -8.67 -2.30
CA PHE A 133 -10.02 -9.08 -3.40
C PHE A 133 -10.50 -10.40 -4.02
N MET A 134 -10.83 -11.40 -3.20
CA MET A 134 -11.33 -12.70 -3.68
C MET A 134 -12.69 -12.58 -4.37
N PHE A 135 -13.61 -11.78 -3.84
CA PHE A 135 -14.91 -11.54 -4.48
C PHE A 135 -14.77 -10.84 -5.83
N SER A 136 -13.84 -9.89 -5.96
CA SER A 136 -13.57 -9.23 -7.25
C SER A 136 -13.06 -10.22 -8.31
N HIS A 137 -12.25 -11.20 -7.91
CA HIS A 137 -11.77 -12.25 -8.81
C HIS A 137 -12.85 -13.28 -9.12
N TRP A 138 -13.70 -13.59 -8.15
CA TRP A 138 -14.88 -14.43 -8.37
C TRP A 138 -15.86 -13.76 -9.34
N GLU A 139 -16.14 -12.46 -9.20
CA GLU A 139 -16.95 -11.71 -10.15
C GLU A 139 -16.35 -11.74 -11.55
N LYS A 140 -15.02 -11.53 -11.67
CA LYS A 140 -14.32 -11.66 -12.95
C LYS A 140 -14.48 -13.04 -13.56
N TYR A 141 -14.39 -14.11 -12.76
CA TYR A 141 -14.58 -15.47 -13.25
C TYR A 141 -15.98 -15.67 -13.86
N ASN A 142 -17.02 -15.07 -13.26
CA ASN A 142 -18.39 -15.19 -13.74
C ASN A 142 -18.73 -14.24 -14.91
N THR A 143 -18.20 -13.02 -14.89
CA THR A 143 -18.56 -11.94 -15.84
C THR A 143 -17.57 -11.73 -16.98
N GLY A 144 -16.34 -12.23 -16.82
CA GLY A 144 -15.22 -11.98 -17.73
C GLY A 144 -14.59 -10.59 -17.60
N VAL A 145 -15.12 -9.72 -16.73
CA VAL A 145 -14.64 -8.33 -16.57
C VAL A 145 -14.06 -8.14 -15.18
N LEU A 146 -12.82 -7.65 -15.09
CA LEU A 146 -12.21 -7.26 -13.83
C LEU A 146 -12.43 -5.76 -13.63
N PHE A 147 -13.35 -5.39 -12.74
CA PHE A 147 -13.49 -4.01 -12.31
C PHE A 147 -12.45 -3.73 -11.22
N LEU A 148 -11.43 -2.93 -11.54
CA LEU A 148 -10.47 -2.48 -10.53
C LEU A 148 -11.01 -1.22 -9.85
N PRO A 149 -11.36 -1.27 -8.54
CA PRO A 149 -11.91 -0.11 -7.87
C PRO A 149 -10.91 1.03 -7.81
N TRP A 150 -11.37 2.26 -8.00
CA TRP A 150 -10.53 3.45 -7.85
C TRP A 150 -9.87 3.56 -6.47
N GLY A 151 -10.49 2.92 -5.46
CA GLY A 151 -9.96 2.80 -4.11
C GLY A 151 -8.58 2.15 -4.03
N TYR A 152 -8.22 1.23 -4.94
CA TYR A 152 -6.91 0.61 -4.95
C TYR A 152 -5.80 1.60 -5.35
N ASP A 153 -6.03 2.41 -6.39
CA ASP A 153 -5.08 3.46 -6.77
C ASP A 153 -4.98 4.54 -5.67
N LEU A 154 -6.13 4.89 -5.07
CA LEU A 154 -6.18 5.87 -4.00
C LEU A 154 -5.42 5.40 -2.76
N SER A 155 -5.53 4.13 -2.38
CA SER A 155 -4.86 3.58 -1.20
C SER A 155 -3.33 3.59 -1.36
N GLN A 156 -2.81 3.26 -2.54
CA GLN A 156 -1.37 3.34 -2.81
C GLN A 156 -0.82 4.76 -2.74
N VAL A 157 -1.52 5.72 -3.36
CA VAL A 157 -1.14 7.13 -3.31
C VAL A 157 -1.23 7.68 -1.89
N THR A 158 -2.26 7.28 -1.15
CA THR A 158 -2.43 7.66 0.26
C THR A 158 -1.27 7.13 1.10
N LEU A 159 -0.87 5.87 0.92
CA LEU A 159 0.27 5.29 1.65
C LEU A 159 1.57 6.06 1.37
N ILE A 160 1.86 6.39 0.10
CA ILE A 160 3.03 7.18 -0.26
C ILE A 160 2.99 8.55 0.42
N ALA A 161 1.84 9.22 0.42
CA ALA A 161 1.66 10.50 1.09
C ALA A 161 1.91 10.39 2.61
N MET A 162 1.42 9.33 3.26
CA MET A 162 1.67 9.09 4.68
C MET A 162 3.15 8.93 5.00
N TYR A 163 3.88 8.14 4.20
CA TYR A 163 5.33 7.99 4.38
C TYR A 163 6.06 9.33 4.28
N LEU A 164 5.67 10.20 3.34
CA LEU A 164 6.26 11.53 3.19
C LEU A 164 5.92 12.45 4.37
N VAL A 165 4.67 12.42 4.86
CA VAL A 165 4.26 13.21 6.02
C VAL A 165 5.02 12.78 7.27
N ILE A 166 5.15 11.47 7.52
CA ILE A 166 5.93 10.94 8.65
C ILE A 166 7.40 11.32 8.52
N ALA A 167 7.97 11.23 7.31
CA ALA A 167 9.37 11.60 7.10
C ALA A 167 9.62 13.09 7.36
N ALA A 168 8.64 13.96 7.11
CA ALA A 168 8.77 15.41 7.29
C ALA A 168 8.47 15.90 8.71
N VAL A 169 7.41 15.37 9.33
CA VAL A 169 6.85 15.86 10.61
C VAL A 169 7.18 14.93 11.78
N GLY A 170 7.56 13.69 11.49
CA GLY A 170 7.70 12.64 12.48
C GLY A 170 6.39 11.90 12.74
N VAL A 171 6.52 10.77 13.42
CA VAL A 171 5.39 9.86 13.73
C VAL A 171 4.40 10.48 14.74
N GLU A 172 4.81 11.54 15.43
CA GLU A 172 3.99 12.30 16.38
C GLU A 172 2.74 12.93 15.75
N VAL A 173 2.68 13.05 14.40
CA VAL A 173 1.52 13.62 13.70
C VAL A 173 0.25 12.80 13.93
N TRP A 174 0.37 11.49 14.14
CA TRP A 174 -0.76 10.58 14.33
C TRP A 174 -1.43 10.73 15.69
N HIS A 175 -0.73 11.33 16.65
CA HIS A 175 -1.22 11.56 18.02
C HIS A 175 -1.95 12.88 18.18
N LYS A 176 -1.95 13.74 17.16
CA LYS A 176 -2.59 15.05 17.21
C LYS A 176 -4.00 14.95 16.61
N PRO A 177 -5.01 15.56 17.27
CA PRO A 177 -6.35 15.63 16.69
C PRO A 177 -6.30 16.43 15.39
N PHE A 178 -6.89 15.88 14.33
CA PHE A 178 -6.82 16.46 13.00
C PHE A 178 -7.95 17.47 12.76
N LEU A 179 -9.19 17.00 12.66
CA LEU A 179 -10.38 17.82 12.39
C LEU A 179 -11.55 17.32 13.24
N PHE A 180 -12.28 18.26 13.87
CA PHE A 180 -13.46 17.98 14.71
C PHE A 180 -13.24 16.96 15.86
N GLY A 181 -12.00 16.81 16.33
CA GLY A 181 -11.64 15.85 17.38
C GLY A 181 -11.39 14.41 16.87
N TYR A 182 -11.50 14.16 15.56
CA TYR A 182 -11.10 12.88 14.97
C TYR A 182 -9.59 12.81 14.77
N TYR A 183 -9.03 11.64 15.05
CA TYR A 183 -7.64 11.34 14.72
C TYR A 183 -7.52 10.96 13.24
N ILE A 184 -6.34 11.17 12.65
CA ILE A 184 -6.11 10.80 11.26
C ILE A 184 -6.34 9.30 11.08
N THR A 185 -5.97 8.48 12.06
CA THR A 185 -6.21 7.03 12.11
C THR A 185 -7.69 6.65 12.01
N ASP A 186 -8.61 7.42 12.60
CA ASP A 186 -10.04 7.13 12.55
C ASP A 186 -10.62 7.34 11.15
N VAL A 187 -10.29 8.47 10.52
CA VAL A 187 -10.68 8.79 9.14
C VAL A 187 -10.16 7.73 8.18
N LEU A 188 -8.95 7.26 8.45
CA LEU A 188 -8.21 6.28 7.69
C LEU A 188 -8.79 4.87 7.79
N VAL A 189 -9.20 4.44 8.98
CA VAL A 189 -9.92 3.17 9.18
C VAL A 189 -11.31 3.21 8.53
N ILE A 190 -11.99 4.36 8.57
CA ILE A 190 -13.29 4.52 7.90
C ILE A 190 -13.14 4.38 6.38
N LEU A 191 -12.07 4.91 5.79
CA LEU A 191 -11.79 4.77 4.36
C LEU A 191 -11.44 3.34 3.93
N LEU A 192 -11.04 2.48 4.88
CA LEU A 192 -10.74 1.07 4.63
C LEU A 192 -11.95 0.14 4.82
N ARG A 193 -13.06 0.62 5.40
CA ARG A 193 -14.33 -0.10 5.51
C ARG A 193 -15.20 0.11 4.29
#